data_AF-A0A2V9LDG1-F1
#
_entry.id   AF-A0A2V9LDG1-F1
#
_cell.length_a   1.000
_cell.length_b   1.000
_cell.length_c   1.000
_cell.angle_alpha   90.00
_cell.angle_beta   90.00
_cell.angle_gamma   90.00
#
_symmetry.space_group_name_H-M   'P 1'
#
loop_
_entity.id
_entity.type
_entity.pdbx_description
1 polymer ?
#
loop_
_entity_poly.entity_id
_entity_poly.type
_entity_poly.pdbx_seq_one_letter_code
_entity_poly.pdbx_strand_id
1 'polypeptide(L)'
;MRRGSLPVHSGIPIVPQIGIGPRLSGTSQFAVALGPMRTHEFTADIQKVRGSHTLSAGVLYFRIHAFDDGFGTAAGFDQFPSSAVFESNSNVSSTEDGLASMPLNLPSSLVVFVGNTSADIKTHWIGSYVQDKWQVSKKLNIQFGLRWDYEAPPRYRNAQFTMWNMNCPFGTFTSPDQVRATQEACLMMPVPFTPMPTAFNPNPLSWPFPNARKSIWDPKYNGWQPRFGFSYVTAQKVSHWFDQCDLKRFDR
;
A
#
# COMPACT_ATOMS: atom_id res chain seq x y z
N MET A 1 -11.79 -32.77 -26.63
CA MET A 1 -10.70 -32.26 -25.77
C MET A 1 -10.85 -30.76 -25.58
N ARG A 2 -11.44 -30.30 -24.46
CA ARG A 2 -11.35 -28.90 -24.05
C ARG A 2 -9.90 -28.68 -23.60
N ARG A 3 -9.12 -27.92 -24.38
CA ARG A 3 -7.77 -27.49 -23.99
C ARG A 3 -7.88 -26.83 -22.60
N GLY A 4 -6.93 -27.13 -21.71
CA GLY A 4 -6.82 -26.56 -20.36
C GLY A 4 -6.49 -25.06 -20.37
N SER A 5 -7.25 -24.27 -21.12
CA SER A 5 -7.25 -22.82 -21.00
C SER A 5 -8.02 -22.49 -19.73
N LEU A 6 -7.30 -21.91 -18.77
CA LEU A 6 -7.89 -21.25 -17.61
C LEU A 6 -8.98 -20.28 -18.08
N PRO A 7 -10.11 -20.18 -17.34
CA PRO A 7 -11.23 -19.33 -17.75
C PRO A 7 -10.77 -17.88 -17.90
N VAL A 8 -11.27 -17.20 -18.92
CA VAL A 8 -11.03 -15.77 -19.15
C VAL A 8 -11.63 -14.98 -17.97
N HIS A 9 -10.80 -14.23 -17.26
CA HIS A 9 -11.24 -13.30 -16.22
C HIS A 9 -11.29 -11.89 -16.81
N SER A 10 -12.44 -11.22 -16.73
CA SER A 10 -12.64 -9.84 -17.21
C SER A 10 -12.33 -9.59 -18.70
N GLY A 11 -12.50 -10.60 -19.56
CA GLY A 11 -12.36 -10.46 -21.03
C GLY A 11 -10.91 -10.35 -21.54
N ILE A 12 -9.92 -10.44 -20.66
CA ILE A 12 -8.50 -10.40 -21.03
C ILE A 12 -8.05 -11.81 -21.40
N PRO A 13 -7.61 -12.08 -22.64
CA PRO A 13 -7.06 -13.40 -23.00
C PRO A 13 -5.73 -13.57 -22.28
N ILE A 14 -5.63 -14.60 -21.44
CA ILE A 14 -4.47 -14.78 -20.58
C ILE A 14 -3.65 -15.99 -21.04
N VAL A 15 -2.35 -15.80 -21.24
CA VAL A 15 -1.41 -16.86 -21.65
C VAL A 15 -0.81 -17.50 -20.39
N PRO A 16 -0.73 -18.85 -20.29
CA PRO A 16 -0.08 -19.49 -19.15
C PRO A 16 1.43 -19.24 -19.19
N GLN A 17 2.01 -18.91 -18.03
CA GLN A 17 3.44 -19.02 -17.80
C GLN A 17 3.79 -20.47 -17.53
N ILE A 18 4.83 -20.97 -18.17
CA ILE A 18 5.31 -22.35 -18.01
C ILE A 18 6.58 -22.31 -17.17
N GLY A 19 6.59 -23.05 -16.06
CA GLY A 19 7.78 -23.29 -15.27
C GLY A 19 8.63 -24.39 -15.89
N ILE A 20 9.88 -24.06 -16.24
CA ILE A 20 10.88 -25.02 -16.69
C ILE A 20 12.00 -25.01 -15.65
N GLY A 21 12.01 -26.02 -14.78
CA GLY A 21 13.14 -26.34 -13.91
C GLY A 21 14.05 -27.37 -14.59
N PRO A 22 14.70 -28.31 -13.87
CA PRO A 22 15.34 -29.45 -14.53
C PRO A 22 14.38 -30.24 -15.46
N ARG A 23 13.05 -30.08 -15.28
CA ARG A 23 11.93 -30.60 -16.10
C ARG A 23 10.76 -29.61 -16.12
N LEU A 24 9.70 -29.88 -16.90
CA LEU A 24 8.45 -29.08 -16.91
C LEU A 24 7.73 -29.25 -15.57
N SER A 25 7.66 -28.18 -14.77
CA SER A 25 7.25 -28.27 -13.35
C SER A 25 5.88 -27.67 -13.03
N GLY A 26 5.29 -26.90 -13.95
CA GLY A 26 3.99 -26.32 -13.70
C GLY A 26 3.54 -25.30 -14.73
N THR A 27 2.28 -24.93 -14.63
CA THR A 27 1.68 -23.80 -15.35
C THR A 27 1.12 -22.83 -14.33
N SER A 28 1.49 -21.56 -14.43
CA SER A 28 0.94 -20.51 -13.59
C SER A 28 0.40 -19.37 -14.44
N GLN A 29 -0.45 -18.58 -13.84
CA GLN A 29 -1.01 -17.39 -14.44
C GLN A 29 -1.36 -16.43 -13.33
N PHE A 30 -0.94 -15.18 -13.51
CA PHE A 30 -1.23 -14.11 -12.58
C PHE A 30 -1.44 -12.83 -13.38
N ALA A 31 -2.51 -12.12 -13.07
CA ALA A 31 -2.80 -10.82 -13.65
C ALA A 31 -3.48 -9.96 -12.58
N VAL A 32 -3.05 -8.70 -12.49
CA VAL A 32 -3.77 -7.67 -11.75
C VAL A 32 -4.18 -6.63 -12.76
N ALA A 33 -5.47 -6.60 -13.09
CA ALA A 33 -6.01 -5.52 -13.89
C ALA A 33 -6.14 -4.30 -12.96
N LEU A 34 -5.28 -3.29 -13.17
CA LEU A 34 -5.43 -2.01 -12.51
C LEU A 34 -6.41 -1.14 -13.31
N GLY A 35 -7.39 -0.57 -12.64
CA GLY A 35 -8.21 0.53 -13.15
C GLY A 35 -9.71 0.43 -12.85
N PRO A 36 -10.45 1.55 -12.88
CA PRO A 36 -10.01 2.91 -13.16
C PRO A 36 -9.43 3.61 -11.92
N MET A 37 -8.23 4.18 -12.08
CA MET A 37 -7.67 5.12 -11.12
C MET A 37 -8.14 6.53 -11.47
N ARG A 38 -8.62 7.28 -10.47
CA ARG A 38 -9.05 8.67 -10.63
C ARG A 38 -8.44 9.52 -9.54
N THR A 39 -7.79 10.58 -9.95
CA THR A 39 -7.22 11.57 -9.07
C THR A 39 -7.94 12.88 -9.29
N HIS A 40 -8.48 13.45 -8.21
CA HIS A 40 -9.05 14.78 -8.22
C HIS A 40 -8.19 15.66 -7.33
N GLU A 41 -7.62 16.70 -7.92
CA GLU A 41 -6.81 17.68 -7.23
C GLU A 41 -7.48 19.04 -7.34
N PHE A 42 -7.54 19.73 -6.21
CA PHE A 42 -7.97 21.11 -6.12
C PHE A 42 -6.95 21.88 -5.30
N THR A 43 -6.40 22.93 -5.90
CA THR A 43 -5.45 23.84 -5.26
C THR A 43 -5.99 25.26 -5.36
N ALA A 44 -5.80 26.02 -4.30
CA ALA A 44 -6.11 27.44 -4.29
C ALA A 44 -5.10 28.17 -3.42
N ASP A 45 -4.48 29.19 -3.98
CA ASP A 45 -3.47 30.00 -3.33
C ASP A 45 -3.84 31.47 -3.47
N ILE A 46 -3.68 32.20 -2.37
CA ILE A 46 -3.91 33.64 -2.33
C ILE A 46 -2.72 34.31 -1.66
N GLN A 47 -2.31 35.43 -2.26
CA GLN A 47 -1.28 36.28 -1.70
C GLN A 47 -1.81 37.71 -1.64
N LYS A 48 -1.59 38.36 -0.50
CA LYS A 48 -1.95 39.75 -0.28
C LYS A 48 -0.79 40.48 0.35
N VAL A 49 -0.32 41.49 -0.36
CA VAL A 49 0.65 42.45 0.16
C VAL A 49 -0.11 43.64 0.73
N ARG A 50 0.14 43.96 1.99
CA ARG A 50 -0.40 45.15 2.65
C ARG A 50 0.64 45.77 3.57
N GLY A 51 1.18 46.91 3.17
CA GLY A 51 2.22 47.60 3.93
C GLY A 51 3.48 46.75 4.06
N SER A 52 3.93 46.52 5.29
CA SER A 52 5.09 45.69 5.62
C SER A 52 4.80 44.18 5.69
N HIS A 53 3.54 43.76 5.48
CA HIS A 53 3.15 42.35 5.53
C HIS A 53 2.90 41.79 4.14
N THR A 54 3.42 40.60 3.89
CA THR A 54 3.09 39.77 2.73
C THR A 54 2.50 38.47 3.24
N LEU A 55 1.17 38.41 3.25
CA LEU A 55 0.41 37.26 3.67
C LEU A 55 0.21 36.33 2.47
N SER A 56 0.52 35.05 2.65
CA SER A 56 0.30 33.99 1.68
C SER A 56 -0.47 32.87 2.37
N ALA A 57 -1.59 32.45 1.80
CA ALA A 57 -2.35 31.32 2.30
C ALA A 57 -2.72 30.42 1.14
N GLY A 58 -2.81 29.12 1.40
CA GLY A 58 -3.18 28.17 0.37
C GLY A 58 -3.80 26.91 0.94
N VAL A 59 -4.56 26.22 0.10
CA VAL A 59 -5.20 24.94 0.40
C VAL A 59 -4.95 23.96 -0.75
N LEU A 60 -4.79 22.70 -0.38
CA LEU A 60 -4.68 21.56 -1.27
C LEU A 60 -5.72 20.54 -0.84
N TYR A 61 -6.54 20.08 -1.77
CA TYR A 61 -7.40 18.93 -1.61
C TYR A 61 -7.05 17.92 -2.69
N PHE A 62 -6.64 16.74 -2.27
CA PHE A 62 -6.31 15.63 -3.14
C PHE A 62 -7.24 14.46 -2.81
N ARG A 63 -7.84 13.83 -3.81
CA ARG A 63 -8.63 12.63 -3.65
C ARG A 63 -8.20 11.60 -4.67
N ILE A 64 -7.81 10.43 -4.18
CA ILE A 64 -7.42 9.30 -5.01
C ILE A 64 -8.49 8.23 -4.87
N HIS A 65 -8.93 7.74 -6.01
CA HIS A 65 -9.70 6.51 -6.15
C HIS A 65 -8.86 5.53 -6.96
N ALA A 66 -8.67 4.33 -6.44
CA ALA A 66 -8.06 3.23 -7.16
C ALA A 66 -9.02 2.04 -7.12
N PHE A 67 -9.08 1.33 -8.25
CA PHE A 67 -9.74 0.04 -8.33
C PHE A 67 -8.73 -0.92 -8.92
N ASP A 68 -8.48 -2.02 -8.23
CA ASP A 68 -7.62 -3.09 -8.73
C ASP A 68 -8.39 -4.41 -8.62
N ASP A 69 -8.23 -5.30 -9.59
CA ASP A 69 -8.76 -6.65 -9.52
C ASP A 69 -7.68 -7.66 -9.91
N GLY A 70 -7.44 -8.63 -9.04
CA GLY A 70 -6.37 -9.61 -9.18
C GLY A 70 -6.90 -11.00 -9.43
N PHE A 71 -6.30 -11.75 -10.33
CA PHE A 71 -6.53 -13.17 -10.49
C PHE A 71 -5.20 -13.91 -10.56
N GLY A 72 -5.16 -15.07 -9.91
CA GLY A 72 -4.00 -15.92 -9.86
C GLY A 72 -4.40 -17.38 -9.81
N THR A 73 -3.74 -18.20 -10.60
CA THR A 73 -3.81 -19.65 -10.49
C THR A 73 -2.47 -20.27 -10.85
N ALA A 74 -2.09 -21.32 -10.13
CA ALA A 74 -0.91 -22.11 -10.42
C ALA A 74 -1.22 -23.58 -10.21
N ALA A 75 -0.88 -24.40 -11.20
CA ALA A 75 -0.91 -25.85 -11.10
C ALA A 75 0.53 -26.35 -11.16
N GLY A 76 0.93 -27.10 -10.14
CA GLY A 76 2.19 -27.83 -10.10
C GLY A 76 1.98 -29.26 -10.56
N PHE A 77 2.94 -29.78 -11.31
CA PHE A 77 2.98 -31.17 -11.71
C PHE A 77 4.31 -31.80 -11.27
N ASP A 78 4.22 -32.94 -10.62
CA ASP A 78 5.37 -33.78 -10.29
C ASP A 78 5.07 -35.24 -10.67
N GLN A 79 6.01 -36.12 -10.35
CA GLN A 79 5.96 -37.53 -10.70
C GLN A 79 5.00 -38.37 -9.84
N PHE A 80 4.50 -37.86 -8.72
CA PHE A 80 3.70 -38.68 -7.78
C PHE A 80 2.27 -38.96 -8.25
N PRO A 81 1.51 -38.01 -8.83
CA PRO A 81 0.15 -38.27 -9.29
C PRO A 81 0.06 -39.31 -10.40
N SER A 82 1.01 -39.33 -11.34
CA SER A 82 1.08 -40.38 -12.37
C SER A 82 1.47 -41.75 -11.80
N SER A 83 2.34 -41.79 -10.77
CA SER A 83 2.76 -43.03 -10.10
C SER A 83 1.60 -43.77 -9.43
N ALA A 84 0.59 -43.01 -8.97
CA ALA A 84 -0.55 -43.52 -8.22
C ALA A 84 -1.63 -44.16 -9.12
N VAL A 85 -1.52 -44.00 -10.45
CA VAL A 85 -2.46 -44.59 -11.42
C VAL A 85 -2.06 -46.03 -11.80
N PHE A 86 -0.85 -46.46 -11.44
CA PHE A 86 -0.36 -47.82 -11.66
C PHE A 86 -0.50 -48.68 -10.39
N GLU A 87 -0.80 -49.97 -10.56
CA GLU A 87 -0.94 -50.91 -9.44
C GLU A 87 0.34 -50.97 -8.57
N SER A 88 0.10 -51.25 -7.28
CA SER A 88 0.88 -50.96 -6.06
C SER A 88 2.31 -51.50 -5.94
N ASN A 89 3.00 -51.88 -7.02
CA ASN A 89 4.32 -52.52 -6.94
C ASN A 89 5.34 -52.13 -8.02
N SER A 90 5.15 -51.01 -8.71
CA SER A 90 6.19 -50.45 -9.57
C SER A 90 6.91 -49.30 -8.84
N ASN A 91 8.24 -49.24 -8.89
CA ASN A 91 9.04 -48.14 -8.34
C ASN A 91 8.88 -46.87 -9.21
N VAL A 92 7.64 -46.43 -9.43
CA VAL A 92 7.27 -45.46 -10.47
C VAL A 92 7.70 -44.03 -10.12
N SER A 93 7.80 -43.70 -8.82
CA SER A 93 8.25 -42.37 -8.36
C SER A 93 9.67 -41.97 -8.79
N SER A 94 10.49 -42.90 -9.32
CA SER A 94 11.85 -42.60 -9.81
C SER A 94 11.97 -42.53 -11.34
N THR A 95 10.92 -42.93 -12.09
CA THR A 95 10.94 -43.00 -13.56
C THR A 95 9.97 -42.03 -14.25
N GLU A 96 9.02 -41.48 -13.50
CA GLU A 96 7.98 -40.60 -14.05
C GLU A 96 8.33 -39.11 -13.94
N ASP A 97 7.58 -38.28 -14.66
CA ASP A 97 7.85 -36.85 -14.84
C ASP A 97 6.56 -36.04 -14.68
N GLY A 98 6.66 -34.81 -14.18
CA GLY A 98 5.54 -33.85 -14.16
C GLY A 98 4.97 -33.58 -15.56
N LEU A 99 5.79 -33.75 -16.61
CA LEU A 99 5.34 -33.71 -18.00
C LEU A 99 4.36 -34.84 -18.36
N ALA A 100 4.47 -36.02 -17.73
CA ALA A 100 3.55 -37.13 -17.94
C ALA A 100 2.23 -36.92 -17.18
N SER A 101 2.29 -36.34 -15.97
CA SER A 101 1.11 -35.99 -15.17
C SER A 101 0.24 -34.90 -15.81
N MET A 102 0.84 -34.00 -16.60
CA MET A 102 0.14 -32.88 -17.25
C MET A 102 -0.94 -33.30 -18.28
N PRO A 103 -0.68 -34.14 -19.30
CA PRO A 103 -1.71 -34.60 -20.23
C PRO A 103 -2.78 -35.48 -19.57
N LEU A 104 -2.48 -36.12 -18.43
CA LEU A 104 -3.45 -36.84 -17.61
C LEU A 104 -4.31 -35.92 -16.74
N ASN A 105 -4.01 -34.61 -16.66
CA ASN A 105 -4.69 -33.63 -15.81
C ASN A 105 -4.67 -34.03 -14.33
N LEU A 106 -3.51 -34.49 -13.86
CA LEU A 106 -3.27 -34.89 -12.46
C LEU A 106 -2.27 -33.91 -11.81
N PRO A 107 -2.71 -32.70 -11.40
CA PRO A 107 -1.83 -31.76 -10.71
C PRO A 107 -1.49 -32.28 -9.31
N SER A 108 -0.24 -32.13 -8.89
CA SER A 108 0.18 -32.43 -7.52
C SER A 108 -0.12 -31.28 -6.55
N SER A 109 -0.26 -30.06 -7.08
CA SER A 109 -0.70 -28.89 -6.32
C SER A 109 -1.51 -27.95 -7.20
N LEU A 110 -2.49 -27.28 -6.57
CA LEU A 110 -3.30 -26.25 -7.20
C LEU A 110 -3.44 -25.08 -6.22
N VAL A 111 -3.04 -23.89 -6.68
CA VAL A 111 -3.27 -22.63 -6.00
C VAL A 111 -4.21 -21.82 -6.88
N VAL A 112 -5.27 -21.29 -6.29
CA VAL A 112 -6.23 -20.40 -6.96
C VAL A 112 -6.59 -19.27 -6.02
N PHE A 113 -6.77 -18.07 -6.58
CA PHE A 113 -7.40 -16.99 -5.85
C PHE A 113 -8.88 -17.31 -5.72
N VAL A 114 -9.39 -17.26 -4.48
CA VAL A 114 -10.78 -17.59 -4.16
C VAL A 114 -11.50 -16.35 -3.63
N GLY A 115 -12.78 -16.23 -3.98
CA GLY A 115 -13.62 -15.10 -3.57
C GLY A 115 -13.45 -13.87 -4.46
N ASN A 116 -13.86 -12.72 -3.94
CA ASN A 116 -13.70 -11.44 -4.62
C ASN A 116 -12.34 -10.82 -4.26
N THR A 117 -11.48 -10.70 -5.25
CA THR A 117 -10.14 -10.12 -5.19
C THR A 117 -10.10 -8.64 -5.59
N SER A 118 -11.25 -8.05 -5.92
CA SER A 118 -11.35 -6.63 -6.24
C SER A 118 -11.09 -5.75 -5.02
N ALA A 119 -10.31 -4.69 -5.19
CA ALA A 119 -10.02 -3.67 -4.20
C ALA A 119 -10.46 -2.29 -4.72
N ASP A 120 -11.63 -1.80 -4.28
CA ASP A 120 -12.09 -0.41 -4.49
C ASP A 120 -11.64 0.45 -3.29
N ILE A 121 -10.58 1.24 -3.50
CA ILE A 121 -9.87 2.00 -2.47
C ILE A 121 -10.04 3.50 -2.71
N LYS A 122 -10.38 4.25 -1.65
CA LYS A 122 -10.50 5.70 -1.67
C LYS A 122 -9.66 6.33 -0.55
N THR A 123 -8.86 7.33 -0.89
CA THR A 123 -8.18 8.17 0.10
C THR A 123 -8.34 9.66 -0.27
N HIS A 124 -8.20 10.53 0.72
CA HIS A 124 -8.12 11.96 0.50
C HIS A 124 -7.07 12.59 1.41
N TRP A 125 -6.42 13.64 0.92
CA TRP A 125 -5.47 14.44 1.64
C TRP A 125 -5.91 15.90 1.58
N ILE A 126 -5.92 16.54 2.73
CA ILE A 126 -6.23 17.96 2.88
C ILE A 126 -5.00 18.63 3.47
N GLY A 127 -4.43 19.58 2.73
CA GLY A 127 -3.36 20.44 3.20
C GLY A 127 -3.83 21.88 3.25
N SER A 128 -3.41 22.62 4.25
CA SER A 128 -3.59 24.08 4.29
C SER A 128 -2.38 24.74 4.89
N TYR A 129 -2.08 25.97 4.45
CA TYR A 129 -1.01 26.74 5.02
C TYR A 129 -1.35 28.23 5.07
N VAL A 130 -0.74 28.91 6.05
CA VAL A 130 -0.72 30.36 6.15
C VAL A 130 0.71 30.78 6.47
N GLN A 131 1.22 31.78 5.76
CA GLN A 131 2.54 32.34 5.91
C GLN A 131 2.46 33.87 5.90
N ASP A 132 3.20 34.51 6.79
CA ASP A 132 3.38 35.96 6.81
C ASP A 132 4.88 36.29 6.69
N LYS A 133 5.22 37.14 5.74
CA LYS A 133 6.53 37.79 5.66
C LYS A 133 6.37 39.22 6.11
N TRP A 134 6.94 39.54 7.27
CA TRP A 134 6.84 40.83 7.90
C TRP A 134 8.17 41.58 7.86
N GLN A 135 8.18 42.74 7.21
CA GLN A 135 9.28 43.69 7.23
C GLN A 135 9.14 44.60 8.45
N VAL A 136 9.63 44.17 9.61
CA VAL A 136 9.54 44.93 10.87
C VAL A 136 10.25 46.27 10.76
N SER A 137 11.42 46.28 10.11
CA SER A 137 12.19 47.49 9.80
C SER A 137 12.98 47.30 8.52
N LYS A 138 13.60 48.37 8.00
CA LYS A 138 14.51 48.31 6.84
C LYS A 138 15.67 47.32 7.00
N LYS A 139 15.94 46.88 8.24
CA LYS A 139 17.03 45.97 8.58
C LYS A 139 16.54 44.63 9.11
N LEU A 140 15.26 44.46 9.45
CA LEU A 140 14.74 43.25 10.10
C LEU A 140 13.51 42.73 9.34
N ASN A 141 13.62 41.52 8.82
CA ASN A 141 12.47 40.77 8.31
C ASN A 141 12.24 39.53 9.16
N ILE A 142 10.99 39.23 9.44
CA ILE A 142 10.56 38.03 10.14
C ILE A 142 9.59 37.28 9.24
N GLN A 143 9.63 35.95 9.29
CA GLN A 143 8.77 35.06 8.55
C GLN A 143 8.15 34.08 9.52
N PHE A 144 6.83 34.03 9.52
CA PHE A 144 6.04 33.07 10.29
C PHE A 144 5.24 32.22 9.31
N GLY A 145 5.13 30.94 9.59
CA GLY A 145 4.30 30.03 8.80
C GLY A 145 3.72 28.93 9.64
N LEU A 146 2.53 28.48 9.29
CA LEU A 146 1.92 27.29 9.82
C LEU A 146 1.33 26.50 8.67
N ARG A 147 1.65 25.22 8.62
CA ARG A 147 1.02 24.27 7.72
C ARG A 147 0.30 23.19 8.53
N TRP A 148 -0.86 22.77 8.04
CA TRP A 148 -1.62 21.65 8.55
C TRP A 148 -1.89 20.66 7.43
N ASP A 149 -1.53 19.40 7.64
CA ASP A 149 -1.78 18.30 6.74
C ASP A 149 -2.65 17.23 7.42
N TYR A 150 -3.67 16.77 6.69
CA TYR A 150 -4.55 15.68 7.08
C TYR A 150 -4.64 14.66 5.96
N GLU A 151 -3.98 13.52 6.14
CA GLU A 151 -4.09 12.38 5.25
C GLU A 151 -5.09 11.38 5.84
N ALA A 152 -6.20 11.17 5.13
CA ALA A 152 -7.15 10.16 5.51
C ALA A 152 -6.58 8.77 5.19
N PRO A 153 -6.76 7.78 6.08
CA PRO A 153 -6.29 6.43 5.80
C PRO A 153 -7.13 5.83 4.66
N PRO A 154 -6.53 4.99 3.79
CA PRO A 154 -7.23 4.39 2.66
C PRO A 154 -8.45 3.59 3.11
N ARG A 155 -9.59 3.84 2.46
CA ARG A 155 -10.86 3.16 2.75
C ARG A 155 -11.28 2.21 1.64
N TYR A 156 -11.56 0.97 2.01
CA TYR A 156 -12.11 -0.06 1.13
C TYR A 156 -13.64 0.00 1.11
N ARG A 157 -14.24 0.08 -0.08
CA ARG A 157 -15.69 0.30 -0.24
C ARG A 157 -16.56 -0.73 0.50
N ASN A 158 -16.18 -1.99 0.46
CA ASN A 158 -16.96 -3.10 1.00
C ASN A 158 -16.42 -3.65 2.32
N ALA A 159 -15.52 -2.93 3.00
CA ALA A 159 -14.80 -3.44 4.17
C ALA A 159 -14.14 -4.81 3.89
N GLN A 160 -13.57 -4.98 2.70
CA GLN A 160 -12.97 -6.25 2.27
C GLN A 160 -11.46 -6.31 2.52
N PHE A 161 -10.93 -5.42 3.37
CA PHE A 161 -9.50 -5.43 3.67
C PHE A 161 -9.16 -6.55 4.63
N THR A 162 -8.25 -7.42 4.18
CA THR A 162 -7.75 -8.55 4.95
C THR A 162 -6.29 -8.36 5.26
N MET A 163 -5.94 -8.34 6.53
CA MET A 163 -4.55 -8.29 6.96
C MET A 163 -4.39 -8.96 8.31
N TRP A 164 -3.22 -9.54 8.51
CA TRP A 164 -2.77 -10.02 9.82
C TRP A 164 -2.45 -8.82 10.72
N ASN A 165 -3.06 -8.74 11.89
CA ASN A 165 -2.70 -7.71 12.88
C ASN A 165 -1.45 -8.15 13.66
N MET A 166 -0.36 -7.41 13.54
CA MET A 166 0.90 -7.69 14.25
C MET A 166 0.80 -7.53 15.78
N ASN A 167 -0.22 -6.82 16.28
CA ASN A 167 -0.52 -6.70 17.71
C ASN A 167 -1.41 -7.85 18.22
N CYS A 168 -1.55 -8.93 17.45
CA CYS A 168 -2.28 -10.11 17.89
C CYS A 168 -1.64 -10.70 19.16
N PRO A 169 -2.38 -10.82 20.28
CA PRO A 169 -1.84 -11.48 21.47
C PRO A 169 -1.57 -12.97 21.17
N PHE A 170 -0.38 -13.44 21.53
CA PHE A 170 -0.04 -14.87 21.49
C PHE A 170 -0.37 -15.51 22.84
N GLY A 171 -1.18 -16.57 22.84
CA GLY A 171 -1.52 -17.29 24.08
C GLY A 171 -2.58 -18.38 23.89
N THR A 172 -2.82 -19.13 24.97
CA THR A 172 -3.89 -20.13 25.02
C THR A 172 -5.20 -19.45 25.42
N PHE A 173 -6.20 -19.48 24.53
CA PHE A 173 -7.52 -18.91 24.77
C PHE A 173 -8.45 -20.00 25.31
N THR A 174 -8.89 -19.86 26.56
CA THR A 174 -9.67 -20.91 27.26
C THR A 174 -11.14 -20.56 27.41
N SER A 175 -11.55 -19.32 27.18
CA SER A 175 -12.95 -18.89 27.19
C SER A 175 -13.45 -18.45 25.81
N PRO A 176 -14.73 -18.69 25.48
CA PRO A 176 -15.35 -18.23 24.23
C PRO A 176 -15.23 -16.71 24.01
N ASP A 177 -15.23 -15.91 25.09
CA ASP A 177 -15.08 -14.46 25.01
C ASP A 177 -13.64 -14.02 24.66
N GLN A 178 -12.63 -14.74 25.16
CA GLN A 178 -11.23 -14.50 24.80
C GLN A 178 -10.95 -14.88 23.35
N VAL A 179 -11.58 -15.96 22.86
CA VAL A 179 -11.54 -16.35 21.46
C VAL A 179 -12.18 -15.26 20.60
N ARG A 180 -13.36 -14.75 20.97
CA ARG A 180 -14.05 -13.65 20.24
C ARG A 180 -13.23 -12.35 20.19
N ALA A 181 -12.67 -11.92 21.32
CA ALA A 181 -11.86 -10.70 21.39
C ALA A 181 -10.57 -10.80 20.55
N THR A 182 -9.93 -11.97 20.55
CA THR A 182 -8.75 -12.25 19.73
C THR A 182 -9.10 -12.35 18.25
N GLN A 183 -10.23 -12.97 17.91
CA GLN A 183 -10.73 -13.07 16.54
C GLN A 183 -10.94 -11.69 15.91
N GLU A 184 -11.62 -10.78 16.61
CA GLU A 184 -11.85 -9.40 16.15
C GLU A 184 -10.54 -8.60 16.00
N ALA A 185 -9.52 -8.92 16.81
CA ALA A 185 -8.24 -8.23 16.82
C ALA A 185 -7.23 -8.77 15.79
N CYS A 186 -7.20 -10.07 15.49
CA CYS A 186 -6.06 -10.73 14.85
C CYS A 186 -6.22 -11.05 13.35
N LEU A 187 -7.40 -11.49 12.93
CA LEU A 187 -7.63 -12.08 11.62
C LEU A 187 -8.71 -11.31 10.90
N MET A 188 -8.36 -10.26 10.17
CA MET A 188 -9.32 -9.56 9.31
C MET A 188 -9.60 -10.42 8.09
N MET A 189 -10.69 -11.20 8.10
CA MET A 189 -11.05 -12.06 6.95
C MET A 189 -12.48 -11.75 6.48
N PRO A 190 -12.79 -11.84 5.17
CA PRO A 190 -14.12 -11.53 4.66
C PRO A 190 -15.00 -12.79 4.56
N VAL A 191 -14.40 -13.98 4.57
CA VAL A 191 -15.05 -15.27 4.43
C VAL A 191 -14.81 -16.11 5.67
N PRO A 192 -15.88 -16.56 6.36
CA PRO A 192 -15.74 -17.51 7.45
C PRO A 192 -15.60 -18.93 6.87
N PHE A 193 -14.73 -19.75 7.45
CA PHE A 193 -14.68 -21.17 7.15
C PHE A 193 -15.56 -21.93 8.14
N THR A 194 -16.55 -22.67 7.65
CA THR A 194 -17.28 -23.65 8.46
C THR A 194 -16.61 -25.01 8.30
N PRO A 195 -16.03 -25.59 9.37
CA PRO A 195 -15.54 -26.97 9.33
C PRO A 195 -16.66 -27.92 8.90
N MET A 196 -16.32 -29.06 8.29
CA MET A 196 -17.31 -30.09 8.05
C MET A 196 -17.87 -30.59 9.40
N PRO A 197 -19.19 -30.79 9.53
CA PRO A 197 -19.79 -31.43 10.69
C PRO A 197 -19.15 -32.80 10.93
N THR A 198 -18.83 -33.10 12.19
CA THR A 198 -18.36 -34.42 12.62
C THR A 198 -19.35 -35.02 13.60
N ALA A 199 -19.31 -36.34 13.82
CA ALA A 199 -20.16 -37.00 14.81
C ALA A 199 -20.03 -36.40 16.23
N PHE A 200 -18.87 -35.80 16.54
CA PHE A 200 -18.58 -35.16 17.83
C PHE A 200 -18.86 -33.65 17.84
N ASN A 201 -19.04 -33.02 16.67
CA ASN A 201 -19.39 -31.61 16.54
C ASN A 201 -20.33 -31.43 15.33
N PRO A 202 -21.65 -31.67 15.52
CA PRO A 202 -22.63 -31.63 14.43
C PRO A 202 -22.93 -30.21 13.93
N ASN A 203 -22.63 -29.17 14.73
CA ASN A 203 -22.83 -27.77 14.37
C ASN A 203 -21.53 -26.97 14.66
N PRO A 204 -20.47 -27.18 13.87
CA PRO A 204 -19.22 -26.48 14.10
C PRO A 204 -19.40 -24.98 13.84
N LEU A 205 -18.93 -24.16 14.77
CA LEU A 205 -18.96 -22.71 14.63
C LEU A 205 -18.12 -22.28 13.42
N SER A 206 -18.66 -21.34 12.65
CA SER A 206 -17.94 -20.70 11.54
C SER A 206 -16.74 -19.91 12.06
N TRP A 207 -15.54 -20.20 11.57
CA TRP A 207 -14.29 -19.62 12.05
C TRP A 207 -13.40 -19.16 10.90
N PRO A 208 -12.77 -17.97 10.98
CA PRO A 208 -13.11 -16.84 11.85
C PRO A 208 -14.38 -16.11 11.36
N PHE A 209 -15.07 -15.38 12.24
CA PHE A 209 -16.16 -14.50 11.84
C PHE A 209 -15.64 -13.34 10.98
N PRO A 210 -16.40 -12.87 9.97
CA PRO A 210 -15.98 -11.72 9.18
C PRO A 210 -15.91 -10.46 10.03
N ASN A 211 -14.69 -9.98 10.28
CA ASN A 211 -14.38 -8.80 11.09
C ASN A 211 -13.67 -7.72 10.26
N ALA A 212 -13.64 -7.87 8.94
CA ALA A 212 -12.87 -7.03 8.03
C ALA A 212 -13.20 -5.54 8.21
N ARG A 213 -12.16 -4.70 8.24
CA ARG A 213 -12.27 -3.25 8.48
C ARG A 213 -12.32 -2.48 7.16
N LYS A 214 -12.94 -1.29 7.22
CA LYS A 214 -12.94 -0.33 6.11
C LYS A 214 -11.59 0.36 5.94
N SER A 215 -10.78 0.49 6.98
CA SER A 215 -9.51 1.22 6.99
C SER A 215 -8.47 0.47 7.82
N ILE A 216 -7.20 0.57 7.42
CA ILE A 216 -6.07 -0.07 8.11
C ILE A 216 -5.75 0.66 9.42
N TRP A 217 -5.72 1.98 9.36
CA TRP A 217 -5.32 2.85 10.46
C TRP A 217 -6.44 3.82 10.80
N ASP A 218 -6.41 4.35 12.02
CA ASP A 218 -7.29 5.44 12.43
C ASP A 218 -6.78 6.78 11.85
N PRO A 219 -7.69 7.70 11.52
CA PRO A 219 -7.32 9.01 10.97
C PRO A 219 -6.52 9.82 11.98
N LYS A 220 -5.38 10.36 11.55
CA LYS A 220 -4.51 11.21 12.36
C LYS A 220 -4.69 12.68 11.98
N TYR A 221 -4.94 13.54 12.96
CA TYR A 221 -5.19 14.98 12.77
C TYR A 221 -4.04 15.88 13.25
N ASN A 222 -2.93 15.28 13.68
CA ASN A 222 -1.82 15.97 14.34
C ASN A 222 -0.73 16.49 13.37
N GLY A 223 -1.04 16.65 12.08
CA GLY A 223 -0.08 17.08 11.05
C GLY A 223 0.24 18.58 11.07
N TRP A 224 0.51 19.16 12.23
CA TRP A 224 0.91 20.57 12.37
C TRP A 224 2.40 20.77 12.11
N GLN A 225 2.74 21.75 11.28
CA GLN A 225 4.10 22.05 10.85
C GLN A 225 4.37 23.56 10.94
N PRO A 226 4.78 24.08 12.12
CA PRO A 226 5.14 25.48 12.28
C PRO A 226 6.48 25.79 11.60
N ARG A 227 6.62 27.01 11.09
CA ARG A 227 7.82 27.55 10.44
C ARG A 227 8.11 28.94 10.98
N PHE A 228 9.37 29.19 11.32
CA PHE A 228 9.84 30.50 11.78
C PHE A 228 11.18 30.81 11.13
N GLY A 229 11.36 32.05 10.70
CA GLY A 229 12.63 32.54 10.18
C GLY A 229 12.78 34.04 10.40
N PHE A 230 14.01 34.53 10.46
CA PHE A 230 14.30 35.95 10.53
C PHE A 230 15.55 36.27 9.72
N SER A 231 15.68 37.53 9.29
CA SER A 231 16.87 38.05 8.62
C SER A 231 17.17 39.44 9.14
N TYR A 232 18.44 39.72 9.47
CA TYR A 232 18.88 41.01 9.97
C TYR A 232 20.08 41.55 9.20
N VAL A 233 20.06 42.83 8.83
CA VAL A 233 21.17 43.52 8.17
C VAL A 233 21.96 44.34 9.20
N THR A 234 23.20 43.94 9.45
CA THR A 234 24.17 44.74 10.21
C THR A 234 24.88 45.71 9.28
N ALA A 235 25.08 46.96 9.71
CA ALA A 235 25.93 47.88 8.96
C ALA A 235 27.40 47.45 9.15
N GLN A 236 28.11 47.19 8.05
CA GLN A 236 29.57 47.08 8.11
C GLN A 236 30.14 48.48 8.32
N LYS A 237 30.86 48.67 9.43
CA LYS A 237 31.67 49.85 9.67
C LYS A 237 32.92 49.73 8.79
N VAL A 238 32.92 50.38 7.63
CA VAL A 238 34.15 50.56 6.85
C VAL A 238 35.01 51.54 7.65
N SER A 239 36.01 51.03 8.37
CA SER A 239 37.04 51.88 8.96
C SER A 239 37.95 52.35 7.83
N HIS A 240 37.78 53.59 7.38
CA HIS A 240 38.80 54.27 6.60
C HIS A 240 40.03 54.45 7.51
N TRP A 241 41.00 53.56 7.35
CA TRP A 241 42.39 53.79 7.74
C TRP A 241 43.22 53.65 6.48
N PHE A 242 43.59 54.79 5.89
CA PHE A 242 44.89 55.00 5.25
C PHE A 242 45.01 56.49 4.92
N ASP A 243 45.70 57.20 5.81
CA ASP A 243 46.19 58.55 5.59
C ASP A 243 47.31 58.54 4.54
N GLN A 244 47.17 59.44 3.56
CA GLN A 244 48.21 60.33 3.05
C GLN A 244 49.58 59.72 2.66
N CYS A 245 49.73 59.30 1.40
CA CYS A 245 51.03 59.39 0.71
C CYS A 245 51.08 60.68 -0.11
N ASP A 246 51.75 61.68 0.45
CA ASP A 246 52.10 62.95 -0.18
C ASP A 246 53.16 62.71 -1.28
N LEU A 247 52.76 62.83 -2.54
CA LEU A 247 53.63 62.71 -3.71
C LEU A 247 54.35 64.06 -3.93
N LYS A 248 55.52 64.23 -3.29
CA LYS A 248 56.47 65.28 -3.68
C LYS A 248 57.04 64.97 -5.07
N ARG A 249 56.54 65.70 -6.06
CA ARG A 249 57.09 65.83 -7.41
C ARG A 249 58.38 66.64 -7.33
N PHE A 250 59.53 66.01 -7.57
CA PHE A 250 60.80 66.67 -7.83
C PHE A 250 61.10 66.50 -9.33
N ASP A 251 60.75 67.51 -10.12
CA ASP A 251 61.23 67.63 -11.49
C ASP A 251 62.58 68.40 -11.46
N ARG A 252 63.56 67.88 -12.19
CA ARG A 252 64.83 68.51 -12.53
C ARG A 252 64.92 68.57 -14.05
#